data_AF-A0A959HQ09-F1
#
_entry.id   AF-A0A959HQ09-F1
#
_cell.length_a   1.000
_cell.length_b   1.000
_cell.length_c   1.000
_cell.angle_alpha   90.00
_cell.angle_beta   90.00
_cell.angle_gamma   90.00
#
_symmetry.space_group_name_H-M   'P 1'
#
loop_
_entity.id
_entity.type
_entity.pdbx_description
1 polymer ?
#
loop_
_entity_poly.entity_id
_entity_poly.type
_entity_poly.pdbx_seq_one_letter_code
_entity_poly.pdbx_strand_id
1 'polypeptide(L)'
;MKSLNTTWIVRYGMRWKRLFVFPAGEYRHFYLYRTNKSPFRRLGYWMVDVVILVGDVLCLPEIYLALEWLASPVKTFPQMDGSKYRVPYPADLKTDNIRLHLNPRIRPNARVHAYVSFQTINFWGELSDEIFLHELMHIWQFHRVGSIYIHHALRAQRMIPAYEYGLVSGVLNRWDQVCIWRDFNFEQMASLGADLELHLRDFPEDSRAKAILDQFF
;
A
#
# COMPACT_ATOMS: atom_id res chain seq x y z
N MET A 1 28.66 8.92 -10.60
CA MET A 1 27.93 10.12 -10.08
C MET A 1 26.81 10.65 -11.01
N LYS A 2 26.32 9.91 -12.04
CA LYS A 2 25.32 10.43 -13.01
C LYS A 2 23.88 9.88 -12.89
N SER A 3 23.54 9.04 -11.91
CA SER A 3 22.20 8.40 -11.80
C SER A 3 21.26 8.97 -10.73
N LEU A 4 21.73 9.85 -9.85
CA LEU A 4 20.93 10.36 -8.72
C LEU A 4 19.88 11.39 -9.18
N ASN A 5 20.20 12.28 -10.13
CA ASN A 5 19.31 13.37 -10.53
C ASN A 5 18.03 12.89 -11.24
N THR A 6 18.11 11.86 -12.07
CA THR A 6 16.96 11.38 -12.84
C THR A 6 15.89 10.76 -11.94
N THR A 7 16.29 10.08 -10.88
CA THR A 7 15.34 9.40 -9.97
C THR A 7 14.51 10.40 -9.16
N TRP A 8 15.14 11.47 -8.67
CA TRP A 8 14.45 12.51 -7.91
C TRP A 8 13.49 13.33 -8.77
N ILE A 9 13.92 13.72 -9.97
CA ILE A 9 13.06 14.48 -10.90
C ILE A 9 11.81 13.67 -11.27
N VAL A 10 11.97 12.37 -11.57
CA VAL A 10 10.82 11.50 -11.88
C VAL A 10 9.91 11.32 -10.66
N ARG A 11 10.47 11.05 -9.47
CA ARG A 11 9.67 10.89 -8.24
C ARG A 11 8.92 12.17 -7.87
N TYR A 12 9.57 13.32 -7.98
CA TYR A 12 8.96 14.62 -7.67
C TYR A 12 7.90 15.00 -8.72
N GLY A 13 8.17 14.77 -10.00
CA GLY A 13 7.20 14.95 -11.08
C GLY A 13 5.95 14.09 -10.89
N MET A 14 6.10 12.85 -10.41
CA MET A 14 4.98 11.97 -10.09
C MET A 14 4.11 12.49 -8.93
N ARG A 15 4.66 13.27 -7.99
CA ARG A 15 3.87 13.88 -6.89
C ARG A 15 2.98 15.00 -7.40
N TRP A 16 3.54 15.89 -8.22
CA TRP A 16 2.76 16.92 -8.89
C TRP A 16 1.69 16.33 -9.81
N LYS A 17 2.04 15.29 -10.59
CA LYS A 17 1.07 14.56 -11.39
C LYS A 17 -0.09 14.03 -10.53
N ARG A 18 0.20 13.41 -9.38
CA ARG A 18 -0.84 12.94 -8.44
C ARG A 18 -1.69 14.09 -7.92
N LEU A 19 -1.08 15.19 -7.48
CA LEU A 19 -1.82 16.36 -6.97
C LEU A 19 -2.81 16.93 -7.99
N PHE A 20 -2.50 16.92 -9.29
CA PHE A 20 -3.38 17.49 -10.31
C PHE A 20 -4.31 16.47 -10.99
N VAL A 21 -3.87 15.22 -11.15
CA VAL A 21 -4.65 14.17 -11.83
C VAL A 21 -5.60 13.46 -10.86
N PHE A 22 -5.18 13.23 -9.61
CA PHE A 22 -5.97 12.47 -8.65
C PHE A 22 -7.30 13.16 -8.29
N PRO A 23 -7.35 14.50 -8.10
CA PRO A 23 -8.62 15.20 -7.88
C PRO A 23 -9.54 15.25 -9.10
N ALA A 24 -8.98 15.10 -10.31
CA ALA A 24 -9.67 15.32 -11.58
C ALA A 24 -10.07 14.02 -12.33
N GLY A 25 -9.54 12.85 -11.93
CA GLY A 25 -9.56 11.62 -12.75
C GLY A 25 -10.15 10.35 -12.11
N GLU A 26 -9.67 9.21 -12.63
CA GLU A 26 -10.17 7.83 -12.47
C GLU A 26 -10.28 7.32 -11.03
N TYR A 27 -9.57 7.92 -10.09
CA TYR A 27 -9.59 7.53 -8.68
C TYR A 27 -10.76 8.12 -7.86
N ARG A 28 -11.69 8.82 -8.54
CA ARG A 28 -12.99 9.22 -7.95
C ARG A 28 -13.76 8.05 -7.33
N HIS A 29 -13.47 6.82 -7.74
CA HIS A 29 -14.10 5.61 -7.20
C HIS A 29 -13.88 5.40 -5.69
N PHE A 30 -12.79 5.86 -5.10
CA PHE A 30 -12.55 5.73 -3.65
C PHE A 30 -13.50 6.58 -2.79
N TYR A 31 -14.10 7.61 -3.37
CA TYR A 31 -15.19 8.38 -2.73
C TYR A 31 -16.53 7.67 -2.81
N LEU A 32 -16.67 6.75 -3.77
CA LEU A 32 -17.94 6.11 -4.15
C LEU A 32 -18.04 4.66 -3.71
N TYR A 33 -17.04 4.08 -3.05
CA TYR A 33 -17.12 2.71 -2.54
C TYR A 33 -18.32 2.56 -1.59
N ARG A 34 -19.46 2.14 -2.15
CA ARG A 34 -20.73 1.78 -1.50
C ARG A 34 -21.28 2.71 -0.40
N THR A 35 -20.84 3.96 -0.31
CA THR A 35 -21.35 4.84 0.74
C THR A 35 -22.42 5.78 0.19
N ASN A 36 -23.65 5.63 0.69
CA ASN A 36 -24.75 6.59 0.47
C ASN A 36 -24.53 7.86 1.31
N LYS A 37 -23.34 8.46 1.21
CA LYS A 37 -22.94 9.63 2.01
C LYS A 37 -23.37 10.92 1.33
N SER A 38 -23.72 11.90 2.16
CA SER A 38 -24.10 13.23 1.68
C SER A 38 -22.99 13.89 0.86
N PRO A 39 -23.33 14.77 -0.10
CA PRO A 39 -22.35 15.51 -0.90
C PRO A 39 -21.29 16.24 -0.06
N PHE A 40 -21.68 16.82 1.08
CA PHE A 40 -20.76 17.51 1.99
C PHE A 40 -19.71 16.59 2.61
N ARG A 41 -20.08 15.36 2.98
CA ARG A 41 -19.09 14.38 3.50
C ARG A 41 -18.11 13.96 2.41
N ARG A 42 -18.58 13.82 1.17
CA ARG A 42 -17.70 13.53 0.02
C ARG A 42 -16.70 14.66 -0.23
N LEU A 43 -17.16 15.91 -0.17
CA LEU A 43 -16.29 17.07 -0.27
C LEU A 43 -15.25 17.10 0.86
N GLY A 44 -15.68 16.85 2.11
CA GLY A 44 -14.77 16.79 3.25
C GLY A 44 -13.65 15.77 3.07
N TYR A 45 -13.97 14.55 2.63
CA TYR A 45 -12.93 13.54 2.34
C TYR A 45 -12.01 13.96 1.20
N TRP A 46 -12.57 14.56 0.15
CA TRP A 46 -11.77 15.06 -0.96
C TRP A 46 -10.78 16.14 -0.51
N MET A 47 -11.19 17.05 0.38
CA MET A 47 -10.29 18.06 0.94
C MET A 47 -9.16 17.44 1.76
N VAL A 48 -9.45 16.39 2.54
CA VAL A 48 -8.41 15.66 3.29
C VAL A 48 -7.38 15.04 2.34
N ASP A 49 -7.83 14.40 1.26
CA ASP A 49 -6.94 13.83 0.25
C ASP A 49 -6.06 14.90 -0.42
N VAL A 50 -6.62 16.07 -0.75
CA VAL A 50 -5.85 17.21 -1.29
C VAL A 50 -4.78 17.67 -0.31
N VAL A 51 -5.12 17.83 0.97
CA VAL A 51 -4.14 18.22 2.01
C VAL A 51 -3.00 17.20 2.11
N ILE A 52 -3.32 15.91 2.06
CA ILE A 52 -2.31 14.85 2.08
C ILE A 52 -1.41 14.90 0.83
N LEU A 53 -1.98 15.11 -0.36
CA LEU A 53 -1.23 15.22 -1.61
C LEU A 53 -0.33 16.46 -1.64
N VAL A 54 -0.78 17.58 -1.07
CA VAL A 54 0.07 18.76 -0.86
C VAL A 54 1.23 18.40 0.08
N GLY A 55 0.95 17.65 1.14
CA GLY A 55 1.97 17.11 2.04
C GLY A 55 3.03 16.27 1.31
N ASP A 56 2.63 15.43 0.36
CA ASP A 56 3.57 14.65 -0.46
C ASP A 56 4.49 15.55 -1.29
N VAL A 57 3.93 16.60 -1.91
CA VAL A 57 4.70 17.58 -2.70
C VAL A 57 5.70 18.35 -1.84
N LEU A 58 5.35 18.63 -0.58
CA LEU A 58 6.22 19.26 0.42
C LEU A 58 7.21 18.27 1.07
N CYS A 59 7.27 17.03 0.59
CA CYS A 59 8.16 15.98 1.11
C CYS A 59 7.92 15.62 2.58
N LEU A 60 6.68 15.75 3.07
CA LEU A 60 6.33 15.29 4.43
C LEU A 60 6.66 13.80 4.68
N PRO A 61 6.46 12.86 3.73
CA PRO A 61 6.86 11.47 3.93
C PRO A 61 8.36 11.32 4.22
N GLU A 62 9.22 12.02 3.48
CA GLU A 62 10.66 11.98 3.70
C GLU A 62 11.07 12.62 5.01
N ILE A 63 10.47 13.76 5.37
CA ILE A 63 10.73 14.42 6.65
C ILE A 63 10.35 13.47 7.79
N TYR A 64 9.18 12.84 7.71
CA TYR A 64 8.74 11.86 8.71
C TYR A 64 9.72 10.69 8.83
N LEU A 65 10.11 10.09 7.70
CA LEU A 65 11.05 8.96 7.70
C LEU A 65 12.41 9.36 8.27
N ALA A 66 12.91 10.56 7.94
CA ALA A 66 14.16 11.08 8.51
C ALA A 66 14.06 11.23 10.04
N LEU A 67 12.94 11.74 10.55
CA LEU A 67 12.70 11.85 12.00
C LEU A 67 12.59 10.49 12.67
N GLU A 68 11.90 9.53 12.03
CA GLU A 68 11.78 8.15 12.52
C GLU A 68 13.17 7.49 12.64
N TRP A 69 14.03 7.66 11.64
CA TRP A 69 15.38 7.10 11.64
C TRP A 69 16.31 7.76 12.64
N LEU A 70 16.13 9.05 12.92
CA LEU A 70 16.85 9.73 14.00
C LEU A 70 16.41 9.22 15.38
N ALA A 71 15.14 8.84 15.53
CA ALA A 71 14.59 8.37 16.80
C ALA A 71 14.95 6.90 17.12
N SER A 72 15.08 6.06 16.09
CA SER A 72 15.36 4.62 16.24
C SER A 72 16.20 4.06 15.09
N PRO A 73 17.13 3.12 15.37
CA PRO A 73 17.88 2.45 14.33
C PRO A 73 16.96 1.49 13.55
N VAL A 74 16.72 1.82 12.28
CA VAL A 74 15.93 0.99 11.35
C VAL A 74 16.86 0.16 10.48
N LYS A 75 16.55 -1.14 10.29
CA LYS A 75 17.30 -2.01 9.39
C LYS A 75 16.74 -1.95 7.97
N THR A 76 17.62 -1.99 6.97
CA THR A 76 17.19 -2.06 5.57
C THR A 76 16.78 -3.50 5.21
N PHE A 77 15.79 -3.65 4.34
CA PHE A 77 15.27 -4.97 3.92
C PHE A 77 16.36 -5.94 3.43
N PRO A 78 17.35 -5.53 2.61
CA PRO A 78 18.43 -6.42 2.15
C PRO A 78 19.39 -6.91 3.26
N GLN A 79 19.34 -6.30 4.45
CA GLN A 79 20.15 -6.69 5.60
C GLN A 79 19.45 -7.68 6.55
N MET A 80 18.17 -7.98 6.30
CA MET A 80 17.52 -9.16 6.88
C MET A 80 17.78 -10.37 6.00
N ASP A 81 17.54 -11.57 6.51
CA ASP A 81 17.62 -12.80 5.72
C ASP A 81 16.58 -12.76 4.60
N GLY A 82 16.94 -12.13 3.47
CA GLY A 82 16.08 -11.93 2.30
C GLY A 82 15.68 -13.23 1.62
N SER A 83 16.25 -14.36 2.02
CA SER A 83 15.79 -15.69 1.61
C SER A 83 14.47 -16.07 2.29
N LYS A 84 14.16 -15.49 3.46
CA LYS A 84 12.93 -15.76 4.22
C LYS A 84 11.71 -15.09 3.61
N TYR A 85 11.88 -13.92 2.99
CA TYR A 85 10.77 -13.14 2.47
C TYR A 85 10.93 -12.91 0.98
N ARG A 86 10.17 -13.68 0.18
CA ARG A 86 10.09 -13.44 -1.26
C ARG A 86 9.34 -12.13 -1.49
N VAL A 87 10.04 -11.17 -2.10
CA VAL A 87 9.42 -9.93 -2.59
C VAL A 87 8.40 -10.33 -3.67
N PRO A 88 7.12 -10.00 -3.47
CA PRO A 88 6.07 -10.30 -4.43
C PRO A 88 6.29 -9.53 -5.72
N TYR A 89 5.62 -9.99 -6.75
CA TYR A 89 5.48 -9.29 -8.00
C TYR A 89 4.78 -7.92 -7.74
N PRO A 90 5.28 -6.83 -8.36
CA PRO A 90 6.16 -6.84 -9.50
C PRO A 90 7.61 -6.65 -9.11
N ALA A 91 8.48 -7.14 -9.99
CA ALA A 91 9.91 -6.88 -9.97
C ALA A 91 10.29 -5.38 -10.04
N ASP A 92 9.33 -4.47 -10.19
CA ASP A 92 9.54 -3.02 -10.26
C ASP A 92 9.57 -2.33 -8.89
N LEU A 93 9.08 -2.99 -7.83
CA LEU A 93 9.15 -2.45 -6.48
C LEU A 93 10.62 -2.44 -6.06
N LYS A 94 11.21 -1.23 -6.03
CA LYS A 94 12.60 -1.03 -5.62
C LYS A 94 12.76 -1.29 -4.12
N THR A 95 13.02 -2.55 -3.79
CA THR A 95 13.17 -3.08 -2.43
C THR A 95 14.33 -2.44 -1.66
N ASP A 96 15.29 -1.83 -2.35
CA ASP A 96 16.43 -1.11 -1.76
C ASP A 96 16.02 -0.01 -0.77
N ASN A 97 14.80 0.53 -0.89
CA ASN A 97 14.30 1.57 0.00
C ASN A 97 13.35 1.04 1.07
N ILE A 98 12.97 -0.24 1.00
CA ILE A 98 12.08 -0.86 1.97
C ILE A 98 12.87 -1.11 3.25
N ARG A 99 12.25 -0.77 4.36
CA ARG A 99 12.85 -0.89 5.67
C ARG A 99 11.99 -1.72 6.59
N LEU A 100 12.66 -2.46 7.46
CA LEU A 100 12.04 -3.32 8.45
C LEU A 100 12.47 -2.83 9.83
N HIS A 101 11.52 -2.32 10.59
CA HIS A 101 11.73 -1.78 11.93
C HIS A 101 11.14 -2.73 12.96
N LEU A 102 12.03 -3.54 13.56
CA LEU A 102 11.67 -4.46 14.63
C LEU A 102 11.57 -3.70 15.96
N ASN A 103 10.46 -3.90 16.66
CA ASN A 103 10.12 -3.31 17.96
C ASN A 103 10.20 -1.78 18.00
N PRO A 104 9.43 -1.06 17.15
CA PRO A 104 9.35 0.39 17.24
C PRO A 104 8.87 0.83 18.63
N ARG A 105 9.37 1.98 19.09
CA ARG A 105 8.97 2.59 20.38
C ARG A 105 7.49 2.95 20.40
N ILE A 106 6.98 3.46 19.27
CA ILE A 106 5.58 3.86 19.14
C ILE A 106 4.79 2.67 18.64
N ARG A 107 3.89 2.18 19.48
CA ARG A 107 2.90 1.17 19.11
C ARG A 107 1.51 1.81 19.00
N PRO A 108 0.90 1.85 17.80
CA PRO A 108 -0.43 2.46 17.63
C PRO A 108 -1.49 1.82 18.53
N ASN A 109 -1.43 0.49 18.69
CA ASN A 109 -2.29 -0.28 19.59
C ASN A 109 -1.62 -1.62 19.92
N ALA A 110 -1.81 -2.12 21.14
CA ALA A 110 -1.32 -3.42 21.61
C ALA A 110 -1.83 -4.64 20.80
N ARG A 111 -2.85 -4.48 19.96
CA ARG A 111 -3.36 -5.52 19.05
C ARG A 111 -2.74 -5.51 17.66
N VAL A 112 -2.02 -4.45 17.30
CA VAL A 112 -1.40 -4.31 15.98
C VAL A 112 -0.04 -5.00 16.04
N HIS A 113 0.14 -6.05 15.22
CA HIS A 113 1.37 -6.83 15.13
C HIS A 113 2.38 -6.20 14.15
N ALA A 114 1.88 -5.62 13.07
CA ALA A 114 2.66 -4.85 12.10
C ALA A 114 1.84 -3.67 11.55
N TYR A 115 2.51 -2.65 11.03
CA TYR A 115 1.91 -1.55 10.28
C TYR A 115 2.95 -0.89 9.37
N VAL A 116 2.49 -0.23 8.32
CA VAL A 116 3.38 0.51 7.40
C VAL A 116 3.40 2.01 7.71
N SER A 117 4.61 2.57 7.72
CA SER A 117 4.88 4.01 7.66
C SER A 117 5.65 4.32 6.38
N PHE A 118 4.91 4.68 5.32
CA PHE A 118 5.44 4.96 3.98
C PHE A 118 6.23 3.80 3.36
N GLN A 119 7.53 3.71 3.62
CA GLN A 119 8.44 2.66 3.12
C GLN A 119 8.99 1.75 4.23
N THR A 120 8.56 1.98 5.47
CA THR A 120 8.97 1.20 6.64
C THR A 120 7.84 0.26 7.06
N ILE A 121 8.09 -1.04 7.13
CA ILE A 121 7.24 -1.98 7.86
C ILE A 121 7.71 -2.00 9.31
N ASN A 122 6.83 -1.59 10.21
CA ASN A 122 7.04 -1.55 11.64
C ASN A 122 6.34 -2.75 12.28
N PHE A 123 7.05 -3.57 13.05
CA PHE A 123 6.46 -4.80 13.60
C PHE A 123 7.06 -5.21 14.96
N TRP A 124 6.30 -6.01 15.71
CA TRP A 124 6.73 -6.56 17.00
C TRP A 124 6.70 -8.09 16.96
N GLY A 125 7.82 -8.71 17.34
CA GLY A 125 7.96 -10.18 17.35
C GLY A 125 8.21 -10.76 15.96
N GLU A 126 7.64 -11.93 15.69
CA GLU A 126 7.75 -12.61 14.40
C GLU A 126 6.76 -12.05 13.39
N LEU A 127 7.22 -11.91 12.15
CA LEU A 127 6.41 -11.48 11.02
C LEU A 127 6.11 -12.71 10.16
N SER A 128 4.83 -13.11 10.08
CA SER A 128 4.41 -14.17 9.17
C SER A 128 4.46 -13.69 7.72
N ASP A 129 4.57 -14.62 6.77
CA ASP A 129 4.60 -14.29 5.35
C ASP A 129 3.33 -13.57 4.89
N GLU A 130 2.17 -13.97 5.40
CA GLU A 130 0.88 -13.31 5.14
C GLU A 130 0.90 -11.84 5.56
N ILE A 131 1.28 -11.55 6.82
CA ILE A 131 1.33 -10.19 7.33
C ILE A 131 2.40 -9.39 6.57
N PHE A 132 3.57 -9.97 6.33
CA PHE A 132 4.63 -9.32 5.58
C PHE A 132 4.15 -8.90 4.18
N LEU A 133 3.50 -9.81 3.44
CA LEU A 133 2.99 -9.53 2.10
C LEU A 133 1.87 -8.48 2.14
N HIS A 134 0.96 -8.54 3.12
CA HIS A 134 -0.09 -7.52 3.32
C HIS A 134 0.52 -6.13 3.52
N GLU A 135 1.48 -5.99 4.43
CA GLU A 135 2.16 -4.72 4.69
C GLU A 135 2.99 -4.26 3.48
N LEU A 136 3.56 -5.20 2.72
CA LEU A 136 4.30 -4.88 1.51
C LEU A 136 3.39 -4.33 0.40
N MET A 137 2.15 -4.84 0.29
CA MET A 137 1.15 -4.27 -0.60
C MET A 137 0.82 -2.82 -0.24
N HIS A 138 0.83 -2.44 1.03
CA HIS A 138 0.68 -1.04 1.45
C HIS A 138 1.85 -0.15 1.01
N ILE A 139 3.09 -0.65 1.07
CA ILE A 139 4.24 0.07 0.50
C ILE A 139 4.07 0.24 -1.01
N TRP A 140 3.63 -0.80 -1.70
CA TRP A 140 3.36 -0.69 -3.13
C TRP A 140 2.26 0.35 -3.44
N GLN A 141 1.17 0.36 -2.68
CA GLN A 141 0.12 1.38 -2.77
C GLN A 141 0.69 2.79 -2.56
N PHE A 142 1.56 2.98 -1.57
CA PHE A 142 2.25 4.26 -1.35
C PHE A 142 3.04 4.71 -2.59
N HIS A 143 3.79 3.80 -3.21
CA HIS A 143 4.54 4.09 -4.41
C HIS A 143 3.65 4.49 -5.59
N ARG A 144 2.48 3.86 -5.72
CA ARG A 144 1.54 4.09 -6.82
C ARG A 144 0.73 5.38 -6.65
N VAL A 145 0.09 5.55 -5.48
CA VAL A 145 -0.92 6.60 -5.26
C VAL A 145 -0.49 7.67 -4.26
N GLY A 146 0.62 7.48 -3.54
CA GLY A 146 1.11 8.42 -2.52
C GLY A 146 0.42 8.24 -1.18
N SER A 147 0.64 9.16 -0.24
CA SER A 147 0.23 9.02 1.16
C SER A 147 -1.28 8.94 1.36
N ILE A 148 -2.08 9.26 0.34
CA ILE A 148 -3.54 9.11 0.37
C ILE A 148 -3.96 7.67 0.65
N TYR A 149 -3.16 6.67 0.26
CA TYR A 149 -3.48 5.27 0.55
C TYR A 149 -3.67 5.07 2.06
N ILE A 150 -2.85 5.71 2.90
CA ILE A 150 -2.90 5.61 4.37
C ILE A 150 -4.27 6.05 4.86
N HIS A 151 -4.77 7.18 4.36
CA HIS A 151 -6.07 7.70 4.75
C HIS A 151 -7.20 6.72 4.40
N HIS A 152 -7.19 6.21 3.17
CA HIS A 152 -8.24 5.31 2.69
C HIS A 152 -8.15 3.91 3.32
N ALA A 153 -6.95 3.38 3.57
CA ALA A 153 -6.70 2.13 4.26
C ALA A 153 -7.20 2.19 5.71
N LEU A 154 -6.78 3.19 6.49
CA LEU A 154 -7.27 3.42 7.85
C LEU A 154 -8.80 3.62 7.91
N ARG A 155 -9.39 4.23 6.87
CA ARG A 155 -10.84 4.36 6.77
C ARG A 155 -11.49 2.99 6.51
N ALA A 156 -10.93 2.19 5.62
CA ALA A 156 -11.42 0.86 5.28
C ALA A 156 -11.41 -0.10 6.46
N GLN A 157 -10.40 -0.03 7.33
CA GLN A 157 -10.37 -0.79 8.59
C GLN A 157 -11.58 -0.52 9.50
N ARG A 158 -12.26 0.62 9.34
CA ARG A 158 -13.47 1.00 10.10
C ARG A 158 -14.78 0.71 9.36
N MET A 159 -14.72 0.20 8.13
CA MET A 159 -15.90 -0.13 7.33
C MET A 159 -16.28 -1.60 7.52
N ILE A 160 -17.53 -1.95 7.17
CA ILE A 160 -17.98 -3.34 7.10
C ILE A 160 -18.40 -3.62 5.65
N PRO A 161 -17.79 -4.61 4.97
CA PRO A 161 -16.67 -5.42 5.43
C PRO A 161 -15.33 -4.65 5.41
N ALA A 162 -14.47 -4.88 6.42
CA ALA A 162 -13.14 -4.28 6.51
C ALA A 162 -12.13 -5.05 5.63
N TYR A 163 -11.71 -6.23 6.11
CA TYR A 163 -10.79 -7.15 5.43
C TYR A 163 -11.50 -8.15 4.52
N GLU A 164 -12.78 -8.44 4.77
CA GLU A 164 -13.47 -9.51 4.04
C GLU A 164 -13.75 -9.10 2.60
N TYR A 165 -13.10 -9.80 1.66
CA TYR A 165 -13.27 -9.59 0.22
C TYR A 165 -13.87 -10.82 -0.51
N GLY A 166 -14.21 -11.89 0.23
CA GLY A 166 -14.88 -13.08 -0.30
C GLY A 166 -13.98 -14.30 -0.55
N LEU A 167 -12.77 -14.33 0.02
CA LEU A 167 -11.71 -15.33 -0.17
C LEU A 167 -11.14 -15.35 -1.60
N VAL A 168 -9.90 -15.81 -1.75
CA VAL A 168 -9.24 -15.93 -3.07
C VAL A 168 -10.08 -16.78 -4.03
N SER A 169 -10.59 -17.93 -3.59
CA SER A 169 -11.39 -18.82 -4.44
C SER A 169 -12.63 -18.14 -5.02
N GLY A 170 -13.32 -17.31 -4.23
CA GLY A 170 -14.47 -16.53 -4.66
C GLY A 170 -14.10 -15.50 -5.73
N VAL A 171 -12.94 -14.84 -5.57
CA VAL A 171 -12.41 -13.89 -6.55
C VAL A 171 -11.97 -14.60 -7.84
N LEU A 172 -11.27 -15.73 -7.73
CA LEU A 172 -10.81 -16.54 -8.87
C LEU A 172 -11.98 -17.09 -9.69
N ASN A 173 -13.13 -17.39 -9.08
CA ASN A 173 -14.32 -17.87 -9.80
C ASN A 173 -14.96 -16.81 -10.70
N ARG A 174 -14.64 -15.53 -10.51
CA ARG A 174 -15.16 -14.39 -11.27
C ARG A 174 -14.04 -13.49 -11.80
N TRP A 175 -12.86 -14.06 -12.01
CA TRP A 175 -11.63 -13.33 -12.32
C TRP A 175 -11.73 -12.44 -13.57
N ASP A 176 -12.53 -12.84 -14.55
CA ASP A 176 -12.82 -12.12 -15.79
C ASP A 176 -13.68 -10.87 -15.59
N GLN A 177 -14.36 -10.76 -14.46
CA GLN A 177 -15.23 -9.62 -14.09
C GLN A 177 -14.60 -8.71 -13.04
N VAL A 178 -13.54 -9.18 -12.39
CA VAL A 178 -12.84 -8.46 -11.32
C VAL A 178 -12.08 -7.28 -11.91
N CYS A 179 -12.31 -6.11 -11.31
CA CYS A 179 -11.49 -4.91 -11.50
C CYS A 179 -10.96 -4.46 -10.14
N ILE A 180 -9.67 -4.69 -9.89
CA ILE A 180 -9.04 -4.47 -8.57
C ILE A 180 -9.36 -3.08 -7.98
N TRP A 181 -9.12 -2.04 -8.77
CA TRP A 181 -9.27 -0.64 -8.37
C TRP A 181 -10.72 -0.18 -8.19
N ARG A 182 -11.68 -0.92 -8.74
CA ARG A 182 -13.12 -0.60 -8.66
C ARG A 182 -13.80 -1.39 -7.56
N ASP A 183 -13.43 -2.66 -7.41
CA ASP A 183 -14.19 -3.65 -6.66
C ASP A 183 -13.70 -3.81 -5.22
N PHE A 184 -12.48 -3.38 -4.90
CA PHE A 184 -11.86 -3.52 -3.58
C PHE A 184 -11.39 -2.17 -3.01
N ASN A 185 -11.45 -2.06 -1.68
CA ASN A 185 -10.79 -0.97 -0.96
C ASN A 185 -9.30 -1.28 -0.72
N PHE A 186 -8.50 -0.30 -0.26
CA PHE A 186 -7.04 -0.50 -0.09
C PHE A 186 -6.65 -1.61 0.88
N GLU A 187 -7.41 -1.86 1.94
CA GLU A 187 -7.15 -2.98 2.86
C GLU A 187 -7.46 -4.32 2.19
N GLN A 188 -8.62 -4.42 1.52
CA GLN A 188 -8.99 -5.60 0.76
C GLN A 188 -8.00 -5.88 -0.39
N MET A 189 -7.51 -4.83 -1.05
CA MET A 189 -6.47 -4.95 -2.08
C MET A 189 -5.17 -5.50 -1.50
N ALA A 190 -4.78 -5.06 -0.30
CA ALA A 190 -3.58 -5.54 0.36
C ALA A 190 -3.72 -7.03 0.75
N SER A 191 -4.86 -7.41 1.34
CA SER A 191 -5.13 -8.81 1.69
C SER A 191 -5.24 -9.71 0.45
N LEU A 192 -5.98 -9.29 -0.58
CA LEU A 192 -6.11 -10.05 -1.82
C LEU A 192 -4.75 -10.21 -2.53
N GLY A 193 -3.94 -9.16 -2.57
CA GLY A 193 -2.59 -9.24 -3.16
C GLY A 193 -1.70 -10.23 -2.41
N ALA A 194 -1.72 -10.19 -1.07
CA ALA A 194 -0.99 -11.13 -0.24
C ALA A 194 -1.45 -12.58 -0.46
N ASP A 195 -2.76 -12.81 -0.48
CA ASP A 195 -3.31 -14.15 -0.62
C ASP A 195 -3.10 -14.71 -2.04
N LEU A 196 -3.13 -13.87 -3.09
CA LEU A 196 -2.79 -14.29 -4.46
C LEU A 196 -1.32 -14.67 -4.59
N GLU A 197 -0.42 -13.95 -3.94
CA GLU A 197 1.00 -14.26 -3.91
C GLU A 197 1.28 -15.59 -3.19
N LEU A 198 0.63 -15.82 -2.05
CA LEU A 198 0.70 -17.11 -1.38
C LEU A 198 0.12 -18.23 -2.25
N HIS A 199 -1.04 -18.01 -2.87
CA HIS A 199 -1.66 -18.98 -3.79
C HIS A 199 -0.74 -19.33 -4.97
N LEU A 200 -0.06 -18.35 -5.57
CA LEU A 200 0.87 -18.57 -6.68
C LEU A 200 2.17 -19.26 -6.26
N ARG A 201 2.54 -19.26 -4.97
CA ARG A 201 3.66 -20.09 -4.49
C ARG A 201 3.30 -21.58 -4.56
N ASP A 202 2.05 -21.92 -4.24
CA ASP A 202 1.55 -23.30 -4.25
C ASP A 202 1.09 -23.72 -5.66
N PHE A 203 0.53 -22.78 -6.44
CA PHE A 203 -0.04 -22.98 -7.77
C PHE A 203 0.57 -22.01 -8.80
N PRO A 204 1.86 -22.13 -9.12
CA PRO A 204 2.58 -21.16 -9.95
C PRO A 204 2.07 -21.04 -11.38
N GLU A 205 1.24 -21.96 -11.86
CA GLU A 205 0.66 -21.94 -13.21
C GLU A 205 -0.79 -21.45 -13.27
N ASP A 206 -1.39 -21.01 -12.15
CA ASP A 206 -2.76 -20.49 -12.17
C ASP A 206 -2.83 -19.13 -12.89
N SER A 207 -3.14 -19.19 -14.18
CA SER A 207 -3.27 -18.02 -15.06
C SER A 207 -4.30 -17.00 -14.59
N ARG A 208 -5.33 -17.42 -13.85
CA ARG A 208 -6.38 -16.52 -13.33
C ARG A 208 -5.81 -15.65 -12.21
N ALA A 209 -5.06 -16.27 -11.30
CA ALA A 209 -4.40 -15.57 -10.20
C ALA A 209 -3.35 -14.59 -10.75
N LYS A 210 -2.55 -15.00 -11.74
CA LYS A 210 -1.62 -14.10 -12.46
C LYS A 210 -2.36 -12.92 -13.09
N ALA A 211 -3.45 -13.17 -13.82
CA ALA A 211 -4.22 -12.14 -14.50
C ALA A 211 -4.83 -11.11 -13.53
N ILE A 212 -5.30 -11.53 -12.35
CA ILE A 212 -5.80 -10.60 -11.33
C ILE A 212 -4.64 -9.80 -10.72
N LEU A 213 -3.53 -10.47 -10.41
CA LEU A 213 -2.35 -9.83 -9.83
C LEU A 213 -1.76 -8.78 -10.79
N ASP A 214 -1.77 -9.04 -12.10
CA ASP A 214 -1.34 -8.10 -13.13
C ASP A 214 -2.19 -6.81 -13.15
N GLN A 215 -3.45 -6.83 -12.68
CA GLN A 215 -4.28 -5.61 -12.61
C GLN A 215 -3.85 -4.61 -11.55
N PHE A 216 -3.01 -5.02 -10.59
CA PHE A 216 -2.47 -4.07 -9.62
C PHE A 216 -1.59 -3.04 -10.35
N PHE A 217 -0.95 -3.41 -11.45
CA PHE A 217 0.18 -2.67 -12.04
C PHE A 217 -0.18 -1.94 -13.35
#